data_AF-A0A9Q3JL62-F1
#
_entry.id   AF-A0A9Q3JL62-F1
#
_cell.length_a   1.000
_cell.length_b   1.000
_cell.length_c   1.000
_cell.angle_alpha   90.00
_cell.angle_beta   90.00
_cell.angle_gamma   90.00
#
_symmetry.space_group_name_H-M   'P 1'
#
loop_
_entity.id
_entity.type
_entity.pdbx_description
1 polymer ?
#
loop_
_entity_poly.entity_id
_entity_poly.type
_entity_poly.pdbx_seq_one_letter_code
_entity_poly.pdbx_strand_id
1 'polypeptide(L)'
;MRSAHRWYIKLRQAHGHQSWTWWKTPIINKWANDDWRFRVKTAFESAKFNADKEKALPWFCQQKDRLTALYPDMSEFMIHRKILRQCGGALEHAVKSRTTEQSSAEGIINILEEVTTRTKIGSSRVNLKTRFNTP
;
A
#
# COMPACT_ATOMS: atom_id res chain seq x y z
N MET A 1 6.98 31.58 -14.14
CA MET A 1 6.62 30.28 -13.53
C MET A 1 5.90 30.51 -12.20
N ARG A 2 4.69 29.95 -11.99
CA ARG A 2 3.96 30.08 -10.71
C ARG A 2 4.45 28.98 -9.76
N SER A 3 5.31 29.33 -8.80
CA SER A 3 5.88 28.35 -7.86
C SER A 3 4.81 27.68 -6.99
N ALA A 4 5.00 26.40 -6.64
CA ALA A 4 4.10 25.65 -5.76
C ALA A 4 3.87 26.37 -4.42
N HIS A 5 4.91 27.04 -3.90
CA HIS A 5 4.82 27.86 -2.70
C HIS A 5 3.82 29.02 -2.84
N ARG A 6 3.87 29.79 -3.94
CA ARG A 6 2.90 30.88 -4.18
C ARG A 6 1.47 30.38 -4.32
N TRP A 7 1.28 29.21 -4.94
CA TRP A 7 -0.04 28.59 -5.01
C TRP A 7 -0.56 28.17 -3.63
N TYR A 8 0.28 27.54 -2.81
CA TYR A 8 -0.07 27.14 -1.45
C TYR A 8 -0.49 28.34 -0.59
N ILE A 9 0.30 29.42 -0.58
CA ILE A 9 0.00 30.63 0.20
C ILE A 9 -1.34 31.24 -0.20
N LYS A 10 -1.61 31.38 -1.52
CA LYS A 10 -2.91 31.89 -2.00
C LYS A 10 -4.08 31.00 -1.56
N LEU A 11 -3.93 29.68 -1.69
CA LEU A 11 -5.00 28.75 -1.35
C LEU A 11 -5.26 28.73 0.16
N ARG A 12 -4.21 28.82 0.98
CA ARG A 12 -4.31 28.92 2.45
C ARG A 12 -4.99 30.23 2.89
N GLN A 13 -4.64 31.35 2.25
CA GLN A 13 -5.27 32.64 2.53
C GLN A 13 -6.77 32.63 2.21
N ALA A 14 -7.18 31.94 1.15
CA ALA A 14 -8.58 31.87 0.73
C ALA A 14 -9.44 30.93 1.59
N HIS A 15 -8.89 29.80 2.06
CA HIS A 15 -9.66 28.74 2.75
C HIS A 15 -9.34 28.60 4.24
N GLY A 16 -8.41 29.39 4.78
CA GLY A 16 -8.03 29.35 6.19
C GLY A 16 -7.34 28.04 6.61
N HIS A 17 -7.54 27.65 7.87
CA HIS A 17 -7.01 26.40 8.41
C HIS A 17 -7.88 25.23 7.97
N GLN A 18 -7.27 24.23 7.32
CA GLN A 18 -7.96 23.08 6.75
C GLN A 18 -7.26 21.77 7.12
N SER A 19 -8.03 20.68 7.13
CA SER A 19 -7.50 19.34 7.43
C SER A 19 -6.55 18.84 6.34
N TRP A 20 -5.67 17.89 6.68
CA TRP A 20 -4.76 17.29 5.69
C TRP A 20 -5.52 16.58 4.55
N THR A 21 -6.64 15.94 4.88
CA THR A 21 -7.53 15.32 3.89
C THR A 21 -8.03 16.36 2.89
N TRP A 22 -8.45 17.54 3.37
CA TRP A 22 -8.84 18.63 2.49
C TRP A 22 -7.68 19.08 1.61
N TRP A 23 -6.46 19.22 2.15
CA TRP A 23 -5.27 19.65 1.38
C TRP A 23 -4.84 18.66 0.30
N LYS A 24 -5.04 17.36 0.50
CA LYS A 24 -4.72 16.35 -0.53
C LYS A 24 -5.50 16.60 -1.82
N THR A 25 -6.79 16.93 -1.74
CA THR A 25 -7.66 17.14 -2.90
C THR A 25 -7.15 18.21 -3.88
N PRO A 26 -6.91 19.48 -3.47
CA PRO A 26 -6.43 20.52 -4.38
C PRO A 26 -4.97 20.30 -4.80
N ILE A 27 -4.14 19.62 -4.00
CA ILE A 27 -2.77 19.23 -4.40
C ILE A 27 -2.84 18.23 -5.55
N ILE A 28 -3.65 17.18 -5.39
CA ILE A 28 -3.89 16.16 -6.42
C ILE A 28 -4.49 16.83 -7.65
N ASN A 29 -5.55 17.63 -7.52
CA ASN A 29 -6.19 18.28 -8.67
C ASN A 29 -5.24 19.20 -9.45
N LYS A 30 -4.26 19.82 -8.78
CA LYS A 30 -3.32 20.73 -9.43
C LYS A 30 -2.11 20.02 -10.05
N TRP A 31 -1.62 18.95 -9.42
CA TRP A 31 -0.31 18.38 -9.72
C TRP A 31 -0.35 16.90 -10.11
N ALA A 32 -1.45 16.19 -9.88
CA ALA A 32 -1.64 14.83 -10.36
C ALA A 32 -2.03 14.83 -11.83
N ASN A 33 -1.03 14.98 -12.70
CA ASN A 33 -1.18 14.70 -14.12
C ASN A 33 -1.23 13.18 -14.36
N ASP A 34 -1.64 12.78 -15.57
CA ASP A 34 -1.80 11.36 -15.93
C ASP A 34 -0.50 10.57 -15.77
N ASP A 35 0.65 11.20 -16.05
CA ASP A 35 1.98 10.60 -15.85
C ASP A 35 2.25 10.24 -14.38
N TRP A 36 1.89 11.14 -13.45
CA TRP A 36 2.04 10.86 -12.02
C TRP A 36 1.12 9.72 -11.59
N ARG A 37 -0.15 9.72 -12.05
CA ARG A 37 -1.11 8.65 -11.74
C ARG A 37 -0.61 7.31 -12.26
N PHE A 38 -0.11 7.30 -13.49
CA PHE A 38 0.50 6.13 -14.11
C PHE A 38 1.67 5.62 -13.28
N ARG A 39 2.63 6.48 -12.93
CA ARG A 39 3.79 6.11 -12.09
C ARG A 39 3.40 5.51 -10.74
N VAL A 40 2.45 6.13 -10.03
CA VAL A 40 2.01 5.65 -8.70
C VAL A 40 1.29 4.31 -8.85
N LYS A 41 0.46 4.15 -9.88
CA LYS A 41 -0.22 2.88 -10.20
C LYS A 41 0.80 1.79 -10.51
N THR A 42 1.74 2.03 -11.40
CA THR A 42 2.81 1.08 -11.75
C THR A 42 3.62 0.69 -10.51
N ALA A 43 3.98 1.66 -9.66
CA ALA A 43 4.71 1.39 -8.43
C ALA A 43 3.94 0.50 -7.45
N PHE A 44 2.62 0.66 -7.34
CA PHE A 44 1.77 -0.23 -6.56
C PHE A 44 1.68 -1.63 -7.19
N GLU A 45 1.47 -1.71 -8.51
CA GLU A 45 1.31 -2.98 -9.23
C GLU A 45 2.58 -3.84 -9.21
N SER A 46 3.76 -3.21 -9.24
CA SER A 46 5.06 -3.90 -9.18
C SER A 46 5.54 -4.23 -7.77
N ALA A 47 4.96 -3.61 -6.73
CA ALA A 47 5.39 -3.79 -5.34
C ALA A 47 4.81 -5.08 -4.75
N LYS A 48 5.46 -6.21 -5.01
CA LYS A 48 5.20 -7.49 -4.34
C LYS A 48 5.87 -7.54 -2.98
N PHE A 49 5.15 -7.98 -1.96
CA PHE A 49 5.70 -8.09 -0.62
C PHE A 49 6.76 -9.20 -0.56
N ASN A 50 7.91 -8.90 0.03
CA ASN A 50 8.97 -9.89 0.27
C ASN A 50 9.43 -9.85 1.73
N ALA A 51 9.15 -10.94 2.47
CA ALA A 51 9.44 -11.01 3.90
C ALA A 51 10.96 -10.98 4.23
N ASP A 52 11.83 -11.28 3.27
CA ASP A 52 13.29 -11.21 3.46
C ASP A 52 13.84 -9.78 3.31
N LYS A 53 13.09 -8.90 2.63
CA LYS A 53 13.56 -7.55 2.25
C LYS A 53 12.77 -6.44 2.91
N GLU A 54 11.52 -6.70 3.27
CA GLU A 54 10.56 -5.70 3.67
C GLU A 54 9.98 -6.02 5.04
N LYS A 55 9.73 -4.98 5.83
CA LYS A 55 8.94 -5.07 7.07
C LYS A 55 7.48 -4.79 6.74
N ALA A 56 6.56 -5.54 7.36
CA ALA A 56 5.14 -5.46 7.05
C ALA A 56 4.56 -4.06 7.25
N LEU A 57 4.80 -3.43 8.42
CA LEU A 57 4.26 -2.11 8.74
C LEU A 57 4.61 -1.02 7.70
N PRO A 58 5.89 -0.70 7.42
CA PRO A 58 6.22 0.37 6.48
C PRO A 58 5.77 0.05 5.05
N TRP A 59 5.83 -1.22 4.65
CA TRP A 59 5.38 -1.62 3.33
C TRP A 59 3.86 -1.46 3.17
N PHE A 60 3.07 -1.93 4.14
CA PHE A 60 1.62 -1.85 4.10
C PHE A 60 1.16 -0.39 4.09
N CYS A 61 1.73 0.45 4.96
CA CYS A 61 1.43 1.89 5.00
C CYS A 61 1.74 2.56 3.66
N GLN A 62 2.88 2.23 3.03
CA GLN A 62 3.21 2.77 1.71
C GLN A 62 2.20 2.35 0.63
N GLN A 63 1.74 1.10 0.64
CA GLN A 63 0.73 0.65 -0.32
C GLN A 63 -0.64 1.31 -0.06
N LYS A 64 -1.02 1.49 1.21
CA LYS A 64 -2.23 2.22 1.62
C LYS A 64 -2.20 3.66 1.12
N ASP A 65 -1.06 4.35 1.24
CA ASP A 65 -0.91 5.72 0.77
C ASP A 65 -1.05 5.82 -0.75
N ARG A 66 -0.42 4.90 -1.51
CA ARG A 66 -0.54 4.86 -2.98
C ARG A 66 -1.99 4.67 -3.42
N LEU A 67 -2.71 3.73 -2.81
CA LEU A 67 -4.11 3.46 -3.15
C LEU A 67 -5.04 4.61 -2.75
N THR A 68 -4.85 5.18 -1.56
CA THR A 68 -5.64 6.35 -1.11
C THR A 68 -5.40 7.56 -2.02
N ALA A 69 -4.18 7.72 -2.55
CA ALA A 69 -3.85 8.80 -3.46
C ALA A 69 -4.45 8.61 -4.87
N LEU A 70 -4.54 7.36 -5.35
CA LEU A 70 -5.15 7.04 -6.65
C LEU A 70 -6.67 6.98 -6.61
N TYR A 71 -7.23 6.52 -5.49
CA TYR A 71 -8.65 6.20 -5.33
C TYR A 71 -9.15 6.70 -3.96
N PRO A 72 -9.33 8.02 -3.80
CA PRO A 72 -9.71 8.61 -2.50
C PRO A 72 -11.08 8.12 -1.98
N ASP A 73 -11.99 7.74 -2.88
CA ASP A 73 -13.34 7.28 -2.53
C ASP A 73 -13.42 5.76 -2.33
N MET A 74 -12.28 5.05 -2.38
CA MET A 74 -12.24 3.60 -2.19
C MET A 74 -12.42 3.24 -0.72
N SER A 75 -13.32 2.29 -0.45
CA SER A 75 -13.52 1.80 0.92
C SER A 75 -12.23 1.19 1.49
N GLU A 76 -12.04 1.33 2.80
CA GLU A 76 -10.87 0.80 3.49
C GLU A 76 -10.72 -0.71 3.30
N PHE A 77 -11.84 -1.45 3.32
CA PHE A 77 -11.87 -2.88 2.99
C PHE A 77 -11.32 -3.19 1.58
N MET A 78 -11.71 -2.42 0.56
CA MET A 78 -11.20 -2.61 -0.80
C MET A 78 -9.72 -2.27 -0.92
N ILE A 79 -9.26 -1.25 -0.19
CA ILE A 79 -7.83 -0.92 -0.09
C ILE A 79 -7.07 -2.10 0.51
N HIS A 80 -7.50 -2.62 1.67
CA HIS A 80 -6.90 -3.78 2.33
C HIS A 80 -6.86 -5.00 1.39
N ARG A 81 -7.96 -5.31 0.71
CA ARG A 81 -8.04 -6.44 -0.23
C ARG A 81 -7.05 -6.31 -1.38
N LYS A 82 -6.84 -5.10 -1.92
CA LYS A 82 -5.86 -4.83 -2.97
C LYS A 82 -4.43 -4.99 -2.47
N ILE A 83 -4.12 -4.51 -1.26
CA ILE A 83 -2.79 -4.68 -0.65
C ILE A 83 -2.48 -6.16 -0.43
N LEU A 84 -3.42 -6.93 0.12
CA LEU A 84 -3.22 -8.37 0.36
C LEU A 84 -2.97 -9.17 -0.91
N ARG A 85 -3.54 -8.77 -2.06
CA ARG A 85 -3.22 -9.36 -3.37
C ARG A 85 -1.76 -9.15 -3.79
N GLN A 86 -1.07 -8.16 -3.24
CA GLN A 86 0.35 -7.93 -3.49
C GLN A 86 1.26 -8.84 -2.66
N CYS A 87 0.74 -9.53 -1.64
CA CYS A 87 1.45 -10.61 -0.96
C CYS A 87 1.55 -11.85 -1.85
N GLY A 88 0.45 -12.20 -2.53
CA GLY A 88 0.34 -13.33 -3.44
C GLY A 88 0.47 -14.71 -2.79
N GLY A 89 0.00 -15.73 -3.51
CA GLY A 89 0.21 -17.15 -3.19
C GLY A 89 -0.18 -17.55 -1.77
N ALA A 90 0.68 -18.34 -1.12
CA ALA A 90 0.44 -18.85 0.23
C ALA A 90 0.38 -17.75 1.30
N LEU A 91 1.11 -16.63 1.12
CA LEU A 91 1.11 -15.54 2.08
C LEU A 91 -0.22 -14.80 2.06
N GLU A 92 -0.73 -14.49 0.88
CA GLU A 92 -2.07 -13.89 0.72
C GLU A 92 -3.14 -14.76 1.39
N HIS A 93 -3.11 -16.07 1.14
CA HIS A 93 -4.07 -16.99 1.74
C HIS A 93 -3.95 -17.05 3.26
N ALA A 94 -2.73 -17.16 3.79
CA ALA A 94 -2.49 -17.25 5.23
C ALA A 94 -2.92 -15.99 5.98
N VAL A 95 -2.70 -14.80 5.41
CA VAL A 95 -3.16 -13.56 6.03
C VAL A 95 -4.68 -13.46 5.92
N LYS A 96 -5.25 -13.71 4.73
CA LYS A 96 -6.71 -13.61 4.52
C LYS A 96 -7.52 -14.55 5.40
N SER A 97 -7.04 -15.77 5.62
CA SER A 97 -7.74 -16.75 6.48
C SER A 97 -7.82 -16.31 7.95
N ARG A 98 -7.05 -15.28 8.35
CA ARG A 98 -7.00 -14.73 9.71
C ARG A 98 -7.60 -13.32 9.80
N THR A 99 -8.05 -12.76 8.69
CA THR A 99 -8.64 -11.41 8.63
C THR A 99 -10.11 -11.47 8.22
N THR A 100 -10.90 -10.52 8.71
CA THR A 100 -12.30 -10.28 8.32
C THR A 100 -12.42 -8.97 7.54
N GLU A 101 -13.61 -8.70 6.97
CA GLU A 101 -13.87 -7.45 6.26
C GLU A 101 -13.77 -6.21 7.16
N GLN A 102 -13.96 -6.39 8.47
CA GLN A 102 -13.90 -5.35 9.51
C GLN A 102 -12.50 -5.21 10.11
N SER A 103 -11.51 -5.97 9.63
CA SER A 103 -10.14 -5.90 10.17
C SER A 103 -9.51 -4.55 9.90
N SER A 104 -8.97 -3.94 10.96
CA SER A 104 -8.22 -2.70 10.87
C SER A 104 -6.87 -2.90 10.15
N ALA A 105 -6.30 -1.80 9.64
CA ALA A 105 -4.96 -1.84 9.04
C ALA A 105 -3.92 -2.41 10.02
N GLU A 106 -3.97 -2.01 11.29
CA GLU A 106 -3.10 -2.51 12.35
C GLU A 106 -3.26 -4.02 12.57
N GLY A 107 -4.50 -4.51 12.64
CA GLY A 107 -4.77 -5.94 12.79
C GLY A 107 -4.19 -6.76 11.64
N ILE A 108 -4.34 -6.27 10.40
CA ILE A 108 -3.77 -6.92 9.22
C ILE A 108 -2.24 -6.90 9.24
N ILE A 109 -1.62 -5.79 9.65
CA ILE A 109 -0.17 -5.67 9.77
C ILE A 109 0.36 -6.66 10.81
N ASN A 110 -0.26 -6.73 11.99
CA ASN A 110 0.16 -7.65 13.05
C ASN A 110 0.08 -9.11 12.60
N ILE A 111 -0.99 -9.50 11.89
CA ILE A 111 -1.13 -10.84 11.29
C ILE A 111 -0.05 -11.10 10.24
N LEU A 112 0.22 -10.11 9.37
CA LEU A 112 1.26 -10.24 8.35
C LEU A 112 2.66 -10.43 8.97
N GLU A 113 2.97 -9.69 10.03
CA GLU A 113 4.22 -9.87 10.81
C GLU A 113 4.25 -11.24 11.49
N GLU A 114 3.16 -11.66 12.10
CA GLU A 114 3.07 -12.97 12.77
C GLU A 114 3.30 -14.12 11.77
N VAL A 115 2.62 -14.10 10.62
CA VAL A 115 2.75 -15.16 9.60
C VAL A 115 4.18 -15.21 9.08
N THR A 116 4.76 -14.07 8.73
CA THR A 116 6.10 -14.02 8.14
C THR A 116 7.19 -14.43 9.12
N THR A 117 7.06 -14.04 10.40
CA THR A 117 8.01 -14.43 11.46
C THR A 117 7.91 -15.90 11.84
N ARG A 118 6.70 -16.47 11.90
CA ARG A 118 6.48 -17.85 12.37
C ARG A 118 6.64 -18.93 11.30
N THR A 119 6.35 -18.62 10.04
CA THR A 119 6.17 -19.67 9.00
C THR A 119 7.18 -19.61 7.84
N LYS A 120 8.05 -18.59 7.78
CA LYS A 120 8.92 -18.28 6.62
C LYS A 120 8.16 -18.16 5.28
N ILE A 121 6.82 -18.09 5.30
CA ILE A 121 5.99 -17.87 4.11
C ILE A 121 6.20 -16.43 3.64
N GLY A 122 6.45 -16.25 2.33
CA GLY A 122 6.81 -14.94 1.76
C GLY A 122 8.31 -14.67 1.65
N SER A 123 9.15 -15.56 2.18
CA SER A 123 10.60 -15.54 1.94
C SER A 123 10.94 -16.18 0.60
N SER A 124 11.87 -15.58 -0.15
CA SER A 124 12.35 -16.08 -1.44
C SER A 124 13.11 -17.41 -1.33
N ARG A 125 13.53 -17.80 -0.11
CA ARG A 125 14.27 -19.04 0.15
C ARG A 125 13.45 -20.33 -0.04
N VAL A 126 12.12 -20.26 -0.07
CA VAL A 126 11.26 -21.46 -0.15
C VAL A 126 11.10 -21.98 -1.59
N ASN A 127 11.41 -21.18 -2.62
CA ASN A 127 11.23 -21.56 -4.03
C ASN A 127 12.43 -22.27 -4.69
N LEU A 128 13.43 -22.73 -3.92
CA LEU A 128 14.65 -23.37 -4.48
C LEU A 128 14.85 -24.84 -4.07
N LYS A 129 13.89 -25.49 -3.41
CA LYS A 129 13.97 -26.94 -3.12
C LYS A 129 12.67 -27.66 -3.47
N THR A 130 12.30 -27.62 -4.74
CA THR A 130 11.39 -28.63 -5.30
C THR A 130 11.68 -28.82 -6.78
N ARG A 131 12.87 -29.35 -7.09
CA ARG A 131 13.17 -30.00 -8.37
C ARG A 131 14.52 -30.73 -8.26
N PHE A 132 14.47 -32.06 -8.41
CA PHE A 132 15.56 -33.04 -8.54
C PHE A 132 16.29 -33.41 -7.22
N ASN A 133 16.42 -34.67 -6.78
CA ASN A 133 16.12 -36.00 -7.32
C ASN A 133 15.88 -36.98 -6.13
N THR A 134 15.00 -37.96 -6.32
CA THR A 134 14.96 -39.25 -5.58
C THR A 134 15.42 -40.36 -6.54
N PRO A 135 15.86 -41.52 -5.99
CA PRO A 135 17.19 -42.11 -6.19
C PRO A 135 17.49 -42.64 -7.59
#